data_AF-H8YGN3-F1
#
_entry.id   AF-H8YGN3-F1
#
_cell.length_a   1.000
_cell.length_b   1.000
_cell.length_c   1.000
_cell.angle_alpha   90.00
_cell.angle_beta   90.00
_cell.angle_gamma   90.00
#
_symmetry.space_group_name_H-M   'P 1'
#
loop_
_entity.id
_entity.type
_entity.pdbx_description
1 polymer ?
#
loop_
_entity_poly.entity_id
_entity_poly.type
_entity_poly.pdbx_seq_one_letter_code
_entity_poly.pdbx_strand_id
1 'polypeptide(L)'
;APTNAKPSEEVKLRIKTDADSFVGLLGVDQSVLLLKSGNDLSQDDIFNSLNIYQTSTPWMNGYGRYPGQTSGLVTLTNANYPYNTERRIFIRPGIGFPRPLFNRVTVVGSLPPNVIPEPQVRKEFPENWIFNIFENVGEEEFTLTKKIPDTITSWVVTGFSLNPTSGIALTKNPSKIRVFQPFFVSTNLPYSV
;
A
#
# COMPACT_ATOMS: atom_id res chain seq x y z
N ALA A 1 -1.79 11.38 -6.66
CA ALA A 1 -0.54 11.76 -7.34
C ALA A 1 -0.75 11.73 -8.86
N PRO A 2 0.06 12.43 -9.69
CA PRO A 2 0.07 12.19 -11.13
C PRO A 2 0.59 10.78 -11.45
N THR A 3 0.13 10.20 -12.56
CA THR A 3 0.49 8.82 -12.97
C THR A 3 1.84 8.74 -13.69
N ASN A 4 2.23 9.81 -14.38
CA ASN A 4 3.51 9.95 -15.07
C ASN A 4 4.17 11.28 -14.71
N ALA A 5 5.50 11.32 -14.69
CA ALA A 5 6.31 12.52 -14.51
C ALA A 5 7.60 12.42 -15.34
N LYS A 6 8.24 13.55 -15.62
CA LYS A 6 9.61 13.61 -16.15
C LYS A 6 10.63 13.57 -15.02
N PRO A 7 11.88 13.12 -15.28
CA PRO A 7 12.99 13.29 -14.36
C PRO A 7 13.12 14.76 -13.91
N SER A 8 13.43 14.99 -12.63
CA SER A 8 13.54 16.33 -12.03
C SER A 8 12.29 17.23 -12.07
N GLU A 9 11.11 16.73 -12.42
CA GLU A 9 9.84 17.49 -12.40
C GLU A 9 9.30 17.70 -10.96
N GLU A 10 8.66 18.86 -10.70
CA GLU A 10 7.94 19.08 -9.44
C GLU A 10 6.59 18.37 -9.43
N VAL A 11 6.42 17.47 -8.46
CA VAL A 11 5.20 16.67 -8.31
C VAL A 11 4.41 17.13 -7.09
N LYS A 12 3.09 17.34 -7.30
CA LYS A 12 2.13 17.62 -6.24
C LYS A 12 1.42 16.34 -5.80
N LEU A 13 1.62 15.97 -4.54
CA LEU A 13 0.95 14.87 -3.86
C LEU A 13 -0.16 15.47 -3.00
N ARG A 14 -1.39 15.00 -3.18
CA ARG A 14 -2.51 15.28 -2.27
C ARG A 14 -2.59 14.14 -1.28
N ILE A 15 -2.55 14.46 0.01
CA ILE A 15 -2.67 13.52 1.11
C ILE A 15 -3.97 13.84 1.83
N LYS A 16 -4.85 12.84 1.93
CA LYS A 16 -6.09 12.93 2.70
C LYS A 16 -5.96 12.08 3.97
N THR A 17 -6.32 12.66 5.10
CA THR A 17 -6.31 12.05 6.44
C THR A 17 -7.42 12.67 7.28
N ASP A 18 -7.73 12.12 8.45
CA ASP A 18 -8.58 12.83 9.41
C ASP A 18 -7.80 14.00 10.02
N ALA A 19 -8.48 15.08 10.40
CA ALA A 19 -7.84 16.24 11.05
C ALA A 19 -7.17 15.85 12.38
N ASP A 20 -6.16 16.62 12.78
CA ASP A 20 -5.30 16.40 13.96
C ASP A 20 -4.57 15.04 13.98
N SER A 21 -4.44 14.38 12.83
CA SER A 21 -3.70 13.12 12.71
C SER A 21 -2.19 13.32 12.56
N PHE A 22 -1.43 12.39 13.12
CA PHE A 22 -0.04 12.13 12.73
C PHE A 22 -0.03 11.37 11.39
N VAL A 23 0.87 11.72 10.47
CA VAL A 23 1.00 11.08 9.15
C VAL A 23 2.47 10.76 8.84
N GLY A 24 2.76 9.50 8.53
CA GLY A 24 4.04 9.06 7.98
C GLY A 24 3.92 8.76 6.48
N LEU A 25 4.80 9.33 5.66
CA LEU A 25 4.89 9.09 4.21
C LEU A 25 6.22 8.45 3.83
N LEU A 26 6.13 7.40 3.01
CA LEU A 26 7.26 6.65 2.46
C LEU A 26 7.19 6.63 0.93
N GLY A 27 8.32 6.83 0.25
CA GLY A 27 8.39 6.83 -1.22
C GLY A 27 9.64 6.10 -1.70
N VAL A 28 9.47 4.85 -2.15
CA VAL A 28 10.57 3.93 -2.51
C VAL A 28 10.57 3.64 -4.00
N ASP A 29 11.75 3.43 -4.57
CA ASP A 29 11.90 3.00 -5.95
C ASP A 29 11.38 1.56 -6.13
N GLN A 30 10.56 1.31 -7.16
CA GLN A 30 10.04 -0.03 -7.45
C GLN A 30 11.16 -1.07 -7.64
N SER A 31 12.34 -0.68 -8.15
CA SER A 31 13.48 -1.60 -8.31
C SER A 31 13.94 -2.19 -6.98
N VAL A 32 13.96 -1.42 -5.89
CA VAL A 32 14.29 -1.89 -4.54
C VAL A 32 13.22 -2.84 -4.00
N LEU A 33 11.94 -2.53 -4.23
CA LEU A 33 10.82 -3.41 -3.85
C LEU A 33 10.84 -4.76 -4.60
N LEU A 34 11.45 -4.82 -5.79
CA LEU A 34 11.65 -6.07 -6.54
C LEU A 34 12.83 -6.91 -6.04
N LEU A 35 13.81 -6.30 -5.34
CA LEU A 35 14.95 -7.03 -4.75
C LEU A 35 14.55 -7.75 -3.46
N LYS A 36 13.75 -7.10 -2.59
CA LYS A 36 13.27 -7.68 -1.34
C LYS A 36 11.93 -7.09 -0.90
N SER A 37 10.85 -7.84 -1.16
CA SER A 37 9.50 -7.53 -0.65
C SER A 37 9.35 -7.86 0.84
N GLY A 38 8.31 -7.30 1.49
CA GLY A 38 7.94 -7.61 2.88
C GLY A 38 8.53 -6.68 3.94
N ASN A 39 9.09 -5.53 3.56
CA ASN A 39 9.58 -4.50 4.49
C ASN A 39 8.63 -3.28 4.60
N ASP A 40 7.43 -3.36 4.00
CA ASP A 40 6.42 -2.29 4.02
C ASP A 40 5.24 -2.69 4.93
N LEU A 41 4.50 -1.72 5.44
CA LEU A 41 3.39 -1.96 6.37
C LEU A 41 2.14 -2.45 5.61
N SER A 42 1.78 -3.72 5.80
CA SER A 42 0.52 -4.28 5.28
C SER A 42 -0.63 -4.00 6.23
N GLN A 43 -1.78 -3.60 5.65
CA GLN A 43 -3.03 -3.49 6.40
C GLN A 43 -3.40 -4.84 7.03
N ASP A 44 -3.33 -5.93 6.25
CA ASP A 44 -3.73 -7.26 6.71
C ASP A 44 -2.83 -7.74 7.85
N ASP A 45 -1.51 -7.52 7.78
CA ASP A 45 -0.59 -7.96 8.84
C ASP A 45 -0.85 -7.22 10.17
N ILE A 46 -1.16 -5.92 10.10
CA ILE A 46 -1.52 -5.13 11.28
C ILE A 46 -2.84 -5.63 11.87
N PHE A 47 -3.91 -5.77 11.08
CA PHE A 47 -5.20 -6.22 11.62
C PHE A 47 -5.19 -7.70 12.05
N ASN A 48 -4.39 -8.56 11.41
CA ASN A 48 -4.13 -9.93 11.87
C ASN A 48 -3.36 -9.94 13.19
N SER A 49 -2.38 -9.04 13.38
CA SER A 49 -1.68 -8.91 14.66
C SER A 49 -2.61 -8.39 15.77
N LEU A 50 -3.53 -7.48 15.46
CA LEU A 50 -4.55 -7.01 16.40
C LEU A 50 -5.58 -8.10 16.75
N ASN A 51 -5.79 -9.07 15.86
CA ASN A 51 -6.73 -10.17 16.07
C ASN A 51 -6.37 -11.06 17.27
N ILE A 52 -5.11 -11.07 17.72
CA ILE A 52 -4.69 -11.81 18.94
C ILE A 52 -5.31 -11.23 20.23
N TYR A 53 -5.72 -9.97 20.21
CA TYR A 53 -6.37 -9.28 21.33
C TYR A 53 -7.90 -9.41 21.29
N GLN A 54 -8.48 -10.14 20.32
CA GLN A 54 -9.90 -10.45 20.35
C GLN A 54 -10.21 -11.34 21.55
N THR A 55 -10.96 -10.79 22.51
CA THR A 55 -11.42 -11.54 23.67
C THR A 55 -12.40 -12.63 23.24
N SER A 56 -12.09 -13.88 23.57
CA SER A 56 -13.02 -15.01 23.53
C SER A 56 -13.07 -15.60 24.93
N THR A 57 -14.26 -15.96 25.43
CA THR A 57 -14.33 -16.69 26.70
C THR A 57 -13.87 -18.13 26.48
N PRO A 58 -12.95 -18.66 27.30
CA PRO A 58 -12.55 -20.07 27.24
C PRO A 58 -13.75 -21.02 27.32
N TRP A 59 -13.55 -22.25 26.83
CA TRP A 59 -14.59 -23.28 26.85
C TRP A 59 -15.09 -23.55 28.27
N MET A 60 -16.36 -23.20 28.53
CA MET A 60 -17.06 -23.57 29.75
C MET A 60 -17.70 -24.95 29.54
N ASN A 61 -17.58 -25.85 30.51
CA ASN A 61 -17.90 -27.28 30.34
C ASN A 61 -19.37 -27.57 29.98
N GLY A 62 -19.63 -27.85 28.70
CA GLY A 62 -20.89 -28.37 28.16
C GLY A 62 -20.93 -28.28 26.62
N TYR A 63 -22.09 -28.51 25.99
CA TYR A 63 -22.19 -28.71 24.54
C TYR A 63 -23.13 -27.73 23.82
N GLY A 64 -22.57 -26.69 23.19
CA GLY A 64 -23.32 -25.70 22.41
C GLY A 64 -22.66 -24.32 22.41
N ARG A 65 -23.17 -23.39 21.58
CA ARG A 65 -22.62 -22.03 21.49
C ARG A 65 -23.03 -21.18 22.69
N TYR A 66 -22.11 -21.04 23.64
CA TYR A 66 -22.19 -19.99 24.65
C TYR A 66 -22.07 -18.61 23.96
N PRO A 67 -22.94 -17.61 24.24
CA PRO A 67 -22.88 -16.30 23.58
C PRO A 67 -21.52 -15.59 23.69
N GLY A 68 -20.84 -15.76 24.82
CA GLY A 68 -19.48 -15.23 25.06
C GLY A 68 -18.37 -15.90 24.25
N GLN A 69 -18.60 -17.09 23.70
CA GLN A 69 -17.57 -17.86 22.98
C GLN A 69 -17.02 -17.10 21.75
N THR A 70 -17.89 -16.34 21.06
CA THR A 70 -17.51 -15.49 19.93
C THR A 70 -17.54 -14.00 20.21
N SER A 71 -18.01 -13.56 21.39
CA SER A 71 -18.14 -12.14 21.74
C SER A 71 -17.23 -11.69 22.89
N GLY A 72 -16.56 -12.61 23.58
CA GLY A 72 -15.74 -12.33 24.76
C GLY A 72 -16.53 -12.01 26.03
N LEU A 73 -17.87 -11.97 25.96
CA LEU A 73 -18.73 -11.57 27.07
C LEU A 73 -18.87 -12.66 28.12
N VAL A 74 -18.82 -12.27 29.41
CA VAL A 74 -19.16 -13.16 30.53
C VAL A 74 -20.60 -12.90 30.98
N THR A 75 -21.41 -13.95 31.07
CA THR A 75 -22.84 -13.91 31.40
C THR A 75 -23.02 -14.55 32.77
N LEU A 76 -23.45 -13.75 33.74
CA LEU A 76 -23.76 -14.20 35.08
C LEU A 76 -25.29 -14.21 35.23
N THR A 77 -25.87 -15.39 35.49
CA THR A 77 -27.32 -15.55 35.66
C THR A 77 -27.62 -16.65 36.67
N ASN A 78 -28.78 -16.53 37.32
CA ASN A 78 -29.37 -17.53 38.20
C ASN A 78 -30.33 -18.50 37.47
N ALA A 79 -30.55 -18.31 36.17
CA ALA A 79 -31.41 -19.16 35.36
C ALA A 79 -30.69 -20.44 34.91
N ASN A 80 -31.42 -21.56 34.81
CA ASN A 80 -30.93 -22.77 34.16
C ASN A 80 -30.80 -22.52 32.65
N TYR A 81 -29.56 -22.50 32.14
CA TYR A 81 -29.24 -22.18 30.75
C TYR A 81 -28.77 -23.43 30.00
N PRO A 82 -29.69 -24.26 29.45
CA PRO A 82 -29.32 -25.46 28.71
C PRO A 82 -28.81 -25.11 27.31
N TYR A 83 -27.75 -25.79 26.89
CA TYR A 83 -27.18 -25.71 25.56
C TYR A 83 -27.01 -27.15 25.06
N ASN A 84 -27.58 -27.43 23.89
CA ASN A 84 -27.51 -28.72 23.20
C ASN A 84 -27.60 -28.51 21.67
N THR A 85 -27.47 -29.60 20.91
CA THR A 85 -26.62 -29.64 19.73
C THR A 85 -27.35 -30.15 18.48
N GLU A 86 -27.13 -29.52 17.32
CA GLU A 86 -26.90 -30.23 16.05
C GLU A 86 -25.92 -29.43 15.17
N ARG A 87 -25.03 -30.12 14.44
CA ARG A 87 -24.19 -29.53 13.37
C ARG A 87 -24.54 -30.22 12.04
N ARG A 88 -24.80 -29.44 10.99
CA ARG A 88 -24.77 -29.93 9.60
C ARG A 88 -23.57 -29.33 8.86
N ILE A 89 -22.82 -30.19 8.19
CA ILE A 89 -21.66 -29.84 7.35
C ILE A 89 -22.16 -29.71 5.91
N PHE A 90 -21.74 -28.66 5.21
CA PHE A 90 -21.98 -28.51 3.77
C PHE A 90 -20.63 -28.45 3.03
N ILE A 91 -20.47 -29.33 2.03
CA ILE A 91 -19.27 -29.44 1.19
C ILE A 91 -19.47 -28.61 -0.09
N ARG A 92 -18.45 -27.85 -0.49
CA ARG A 92 -18.42 -27.12 -1.78
C ARG A 92 -17.71 -27.94 -2.87
N PRO A 93 -18.25 -28.04 -4.09
CA PRO A 93 -17.48 -28.32 -5.30
C PRO A 93 -17.05 -27.01 -6.01
N GLY A 94 -15.97 -27.06 -6.79
CA GLY A 94 -15.40 -25.90 -7.50
C GLY A 94 -15.22 -26.11 -9.02
N ILE A 95 -15.32 -25.00 -9.77
CA ILE A 95 -15.08 -24.79 -11.23
C ILE A 95 -14.75 -23.28 -11.37
N GLY A 96 -13.90 -22.75 -12.27
CA GLY A 96 -12.98 -23.30 -13.29
C GLY A 96 -12.48 -22.14 -14.20
N PHE A 97 -11.37 -22.31 -14.93
CA PHE A 97 -10.81 -21.26 -15.82
C PHE A 97 -11.02 -21.57 -17.31
N PRO A 98 -11.10 -20.55 -18.21
CA PRO A 98 -9.93 -20.25 -19.06
C PRO A 98 -9.71 -18.75 -19.41
N ARG A 99 -8.56 -18.45 -20.06
CA ARG A 99 -8.18 -17.15 -20.65
C ARG A 99 -8.24 -17.19 -22.19
N PRO A 100 -8.34 -16.04 -22.89
CA PRO A 100 -7.84 -15.87 -24.27
C PRO A 100 -6.58 -14.97 -24.36
N LEU A 101 -6.02 -14.87 -25.58
CA LEU A 101 -4.64 -14.43 -25.87
C LEU A 101 -4.54 -13.03 -26.54
N PHE A 102 -3.30 -12.58 -26.77
CA PHE A 102 -2.87 -11.30 -27.36
C PHE A 102 -3.44 -10.96 -28.75
N ASN A 103 -3.37 -9.67 -29.11
CA ASN A 103 -3.03 -9.28 -30.48
C ASN A 103 -2.10 -8.05 -30.53
N ARG A 104 -1.24 -7.97 -31.56
CA ARG A 104 -0.16 -6.96 -31.71
C ARG A 104 -0.41 -6.12 -32.95
N VAL A 105 -0.24 -4.79 -32.86
CA VAL A 105 -0.31 -3.87 -34.00
C VAL A 105 1.01 -3.12 -34.14
N THR A 106 1.44 -2.91 -35.39
CA THR A 106 2.65 -2.16 -35.75
C THR A 106 2.24 -0.94 -36.56
N VAL A 107 2.74 0.24 -36.22
CA VAL A 107 2.58 1.47 -37.02
C VAL A 107 3.93 2.17 -37.10
N VAL A 108 4.29 2.61 -38.31
CA VAL A 108 5.51 3.37 -38.61
C VAL A 108 5.12 4.81 -38.93
N GLY A 109 5.82 5.78 -38.36
CA GLY A 109 5.67 7.20 -38.67
C GLY A 109 6.97 7.95 -38.38
N SER A 110 7.44 8.72 -39.34
CA SER A 110 8.64 9.56 -39.24
C SER A 110 8.29 10.96 -38.72
N LEU A 111 9.22 11.60 -38.02
CA LEU A 111 9.11 12.99 -37.55
C LEU A 111 10.35 13.81 -37.94
N PRO A 112 10.19 15.12 -38.18
CA PRO A 112 11.28 16.01 -38.61
C PRO A 112 12.26 16.36 -37.48
N PRO A 113 13.46 16.89 -37.80
CA PRO A 113 14.49 17.21 -36.81
C PRO A 113 14.05 18.35 -35.89
N ASN A 114 14.24 18.15 -34.59
CA ASN A 114 14.04 19.16 -33.56
C ASN A 114 15.39 19.73 -33.10
N VAL A 115 15.43 21.02 -32.75
CA VAL A 115 16.62 21.70 -32.24
C VAL A 115 17.05 21.05 -30.92
N ILE A 116 18.35 20.76 -30.78
CA ILE A 116 18.89 20.03 -29.63
C ILE A 116 19.21 21.03 -28.50
N PRO A 117 18.46 21.05 -27.38
CA PRO A 117 18.90 21.72 -26.17
C PRO A 117 20.08 20.96 -25.53
N GLU A 118 20.93 21.67 -24.80
CA GLU A 118 22.09 21.08 -24.15
C GLU A 118 21.68 19.93 -23.20
N PRO A 119 22.32 18.75 -23.28
CA PRO A 119 21.86 17.57 -22.57
C PRO A 119 22.11 17.69 -21.06
N GLN A 120 21.04 17.80 -20.28
CA GLN A 120 21.15 17.78 -18.82
C GLN A 120 21.60 16.40 -18.32
N VAL A 121 22.79 16.38 -17.70
CA VAL A 121 23.34 15.19 -17.07
C VAL A 121 22.65 14.93 -15.73
N ARG A 122 21.88 13.85 -15.69
CA ARG A 122 21.20 13.34 -14.49
C ARG A 122 22.20 12.85 -13.44
N LYS A 123 21.93 13.14 -12.17
CA LYS A 123 22.86 12.84 -11.05
C LYS A 123 22.16 12.22 -9.83
N GLU A 124 20.86 12.45 -9.65
CA GLU A 124 20.14 12.04 -8.45
C GLU A 124 19.46 10.66 -8.63
N PHE A 125 20.15 9.60 -8.20
CA PHE A 125 19.65 8.21 -8.22
C PHE A 125 19.52 7.60 -6.80
N PRO A 126 18.66 8.16 -5.92
CA PRO A 126 18.44 7.61 -4.59
C PRO A 126 17.57 6.33 -4.64
N GLU A 127 17.65 5.50 -3.60
CA GLU A 127 16.74 4.36 -3.38
C GLU A 127 15.42 4.77 -2.69
N ASN A 128 15.49 5.82 -1.86
CA ASN A 128 14.37 6.40 -1.12
C ASN A 128 14.25 7.90 -1.46
N TRP A 129 13.05 8.32 -1.86
CA TRP A 129 12.71 9.69 -2.21
C TRP A 129 11.92 10.42 -1.12
N ILE A 130 11.02 9.73 -0.42
CA ILE A 130 10.16 10.32 0.61
C ILE A 130 10.30 9.53 1.90
N PHE A 131 10.70 10.25 2.96
CA PHE A 131 10.68 9.76 4.33
C PHE A 131 10.33 10.97 5.20
N ASN A 132 9.03 11.23 5.31
CA ASN A 132 8.49 12.48 5.85
C ASN A 132 7.42 12.18 6.89
N ILE A 133 7.45 12.91 8.00
CA ILE A 133 6.51 12.80 9.12
C ILE A 133 5.84 14.17 9.30
N PHE A 134 4.53 14.15 9.58
CA PHE A 134 3.71 15.30 9.93
C PHE A 134 3.00 14.99 11.23
N GLU A 135 3.28 15.73 12.31
CA GLU A 135 2.82 15.34 13.66
C GLU A 135 1.37 15.72 13.95
N ASN A 136 0.93 16.86 13.43
CA ASN A 136 -0.46 17.33 13.48
C ASN A 136 -0.80 17.94 12.11
N VAL A 137 -1.79 17.36 11.45
CA VAL A 137 -2.36 17.89 10.21
C VAL A 137 -3.72 18.52 10.54
N GLY A 138 -3.77 19.85 10.68
CA GLY A 138 -4.98 20.58 11.06
C GLY A 138 -6.10 20.63 10.00
N GLU A 139 -5.88 20.07 8.81
CA GLU A 139 -6.85 19.98 7.71
C GLU A 139 -7.03 18.53 7.25
N GLU A 140 -8.20 18.16 6.72
CA GLU A 140 -8.43 16.79 6.20
C GLU A 140 -7.65 16.46 4.92
N GLU A 141 -7.22 17.47 4.15
CA GLU A 141 -6.43 17.28 2.92
C GLU A 141 -5.33 18.33 2.84
N PHE A 142 -4.07 17.90 2.65
CA PHE A 142 -2.94 18.80 2.39
C PHE A 142 -2.19 18.41 1.13
N THR A 143 -1.50 19.37 0.51
CA THR A 143 -0.69 19.15 -0.70
C THR A 143 0.80 19.24 -0.40
N LEU A 144 1.50 18.12 -0.47
CA LEU A 144 2.96 18.06 -0.45
C LEU A 144 3.50 18.25 -1.87
N THR A 145 4.26 19.33 -2.10
CA THR A 145 5.00 19.53 -3.36
C THR A 145 6.44 19.06 -3.17
N LYS A 146 6.93 18.18 -4.05
CA LYS A 146 8.31 17.67 -3.99
C LYS A 146 8.85 17.38 -5.38
N LYS A 147 10.11 17.78 -5.63
CA LYS A 147 10.85 17.44 -6.86
C LYS A 147 11.08 15.93 -6.93
N ILE A 148 10.73 15.28 -8.04
CA ILE A 148 10.96 13.85 -8.25
C ILE A 148 12.42 13.59 -8.69
N PRO A 149 13.06 12.46 -8.30
CA PRO A 149 14.45 12.20 -8.65
C PRO A 149 14.68 11.95 -10.15
N ASP A 150 15.95 11.87 -10.55
CA ASP A 150 16.33 11.70 -11.95
C ASP A 150 16.19 10.26 -12.48
N THR A 151 15.85 9.31 -11.59
CA THR A 151 15.64 7.89 -11.85
C THR A 151 14.56 7.64 -12.92
N ILE A 152 14.84 6.85 -13.97
CA ILE A 152 13.81 6.36 -14.91
C ILE A 152 13.22 5.05 -14.38
N THR A 153 12.47 5.18 -13.30
CA THR A 153 11.86 4.06 -12.58
C THR A 153 10.40 4.42 -12.24
N SER A 154 9.74 3.57 -11.46
CA SER A 154 8.46 3.96 -10.86
C SER A 154 8.64 4.12 -9.37
N TRP A 155 8.21 5.26 -8.84
CA TRP A 155 8.13 5.49 -7.41
C TRP A 155 6.81 4.95 -6.87
N VAL A 156 6.88 4.20 -5.77
CA VAL A 156 5.71 3.73 -5.04
C VAL A 156 5.65 4.54 -3.74
N VAL A 157 4.58 5.32 -3.59
CA VAL A 157 4.33 6.15 -2.42
C VAL A 157 3.27 5.49 -1.55
N THR A 158 3.64 5.15 -0.32
CA THR A 158 2.78 4.62 0.74
C THR A 158 2.78 5.56 1.94
N GLY A 159 1.87 5.30 2.87
CA GLY A 159 1.78 6.08 4.10
C GLY A 159 0.74 5.53 5.05
N PHE A 160 0.90 5.89 6.31
CA PHE A 160 0.00 5.56 7.41
C PHE A 160 -0.35 6.83 8.17
N SER A 161 -1.49 6.83 8.85
CA SER A 161 -1.87 7.88 9.80
C SER A 161 -2.31 7.30 11.13
N LEU A 162 -2.15 8.10 12.18
CA LEU A 162 -2.57 7.81 13.55
C LEU A 162 -3.42 8.98 14.05
N ASN A 163 -4.65 8.68 14.46
CA ASN A 163 -5.60 9.64 15.01
C ASN A 163 -6.09 9.16 16.39
N PRO A 164 -6.28 10.05 17.39
CA PRO A 164 -6.79 9.66 18.69
C PRO A 164 -8.20 9.04 18.69
N THR A 165 -9.02 9.36 17.67
CA THR A 165 -10.43 8.94 17.58
C THR A 165 -10.62 7.78 16.60
N SER A 166 -10.05 7.86 15.40
CA SER A 166 -10.19 6.81 14.36
C SER A 166 -9.09 5.73 14.40
N GLY A 167 -8.04 5.92 15.20
CA GLY A 167 -6.98 4.93 15.39
C GLY A 167 -5.93 4.95 14.28
N ILE A 168 -5.50 3.76 13.83
CA ILE A 168 -4.51 3.61 12.75
C ILE A 168 -5.18 3.39 11.40
N ALA A 169 -4.74 4.14 10.39
CA ALA A 169 -5.14 3.95 9.00
C ALA A 169 -3.91 3.78 8.10
N LEU A 170 -4.07 2.99 7.03
CA LEU A 170 -3.04 2.76 6.01
C LEU A 170 -3.58 3.11 4.61
N THR A 171 -2.67 3.51 3.73
CA THR A 171 -2.98 3.81 2.33
C THR A 171 -3.45 2.55 1.59
N LYS A 172 -4.77 2.41 1.39
CA LYS A 172 -5.39 1.23 0.74
C LYS A 172 -4.82 0.91 -0.65
N ASN A 173 -4.47 1.94 -1.43
CA ASN A 173 -3.94 1.81 -2.78
C ASN A 173 -2.67 2.66 -2.89
N PRO A 174 -1.46 2.06 -2.87
CA PRO A 174 -0.20 2.77 -3.04
C PRO A 174 -0.19 3.65 -4.29
N SER A 175 0.23 4.92 -4.14
CA SER A 175 0.30 5.86 -5.26
C SER A 175 1.55 5.60 -6.08
N LYS A 176 1.38 5.05 -7.29
CA LYS A 176 2.47 4.77 -8.22
C LYS A 176 2.68 5.92 -9.21
N ILE A 177 3.90 6.43 -9.28
CA ILE A 177 4.31 7.53 -10.17
C ILE A 177 5.39 6.99 -11.11
N ARG A 178 5.10 6.93 -12.41
CA ARG A 178 6.06 6.47 -13.42
C ARG A 178 6.91 7.63 -13.91
N VAL A 179 8.21 7.61 -13.62
CA VAL A 179 9.16 8.54 -14.23
C VAL A 179 9.64 7.95 -15.56
N PHE A 180 9.44 8.67 -16.65
CA PHE A 180 9.82 8.18 -17.98
C PHE A 180 10.31 9.29 -18.91
N GLN A 181 11.31 8.96 -19.73
CA GLN A 181 11.83 9.81 -20.79
C GLN A 181 11.98 8.96 -22.07
N PRO A 182 11.50 9.41 -23.25
CA PRO A 182 11.55 8.61 -24.48
C PRO A 182 12.95 8.21 -24.96
N PHE A 183 13.97 8.97 -24.59
CA PHE A 183 15.37 8.71 -24.92
C PHE A 183 16.23 8.90 -23.66
N PHE A 184 17.10 7.92 -23.38
CA PHE A 184 18.02 7.95 -22.25
C PHE A 184 19.17 6.95 -22.43
N VAL A 185 20.26 7.19 -21.71
CA VAL A 185 21.33 6.22 -21.50
C VAL A 185 21.08 5.46 -20.19
N SER A 186 21.37 4.16 -20.20
CA SER A 186 21.38 3.29 -19.03
C SER A 186 22.79 2.71 -18.84
N THR A 187 23.28 2.69 -17.60
CA THR A 187 24.63 2.23 -17.25
C THR A 187 24.52 1.08 -16.24
N ASN A 188 24.93 -0.12 -16.64
CA ASN A 188 25.05 -1.25 -15.74
C ASN A 188 26.49 -1.29 -15.20
N LEU A 189 26.70 -0.74 -14.01
CA LEU A 189 28.02 -0.64 -13.37
C LEU A 189 28.19 -1.76 -12.33
N PRO A 190 29.38 -2.40 -12.24
CA PRO A 190 29.67 -3.32 -11.15
C PRO A 190 29.73 -2.56 -9.80
N TYR A 191 29.45 -3.26 -8.71
CA TYR A 191 29.46 -2.68 -7.36
C TYR A 191 30.83 -2.14 -6.92
N SER A 192 31.90 -2.79 -7.36
CA SER A 192 33.29 -2.33 -7.23
C SER A 192 34.10 -2.80 -8.43
N VAL A 193 35.20 -2.09 -8.70
CA VAL A 193 36.30 -2.49 -9.59
C VAL A 193 37.62 -2.53 -8.82
#